data_AF-A0A0X8VDE0-F1
#
_entry.id   AF-A0A0X8VDE0-F1
#
_cell.length_a   1.000
_cell.length_b   1.000
_cell.length_c   1.000
_cell.angle_alpha   90.00
_cell.angle_beta   90.00
_cell.angle_gamma   90.00
#
_symmetry.space_group_name_H-M   'P 1'
#
loop_
_entity.id
_entity.type
_entity.pdbx_description
1 polymer ?
#
loop_
_entity_poly.entity_id
_entity_poly.type
_entity_poly.pdbx_seq_one_letter_code
_entity_poly.pdbx_strand_id
1 'polypeptide(L)'
;MTGEQLVAFARSKLGTPYVYGMKGTVMSQANFNYLQGLFGVKLVWNSDEKKVGKVCVDCSGLISWATGIVLSSAQLFEKAVRKEPIGTIKNAPIGALVWKSGHVGIYTGLVGNVPYYIAADGSAYGVREVPLSQNSFTHWLLMEYINYDKEDDEVVTREKIIVDGKEIVVDLIFKNGTNYVKIRDLGDALGYAVSSKGKTPVLQKK
;
A
#
# COMPACT_ATOMS: atom_id res chain seq x y z
N MET A 1 -3.37 -5.70 9.73
CA MET A 1 -2.54 -4.71 9.02
C MET A 1 -3.34 -4.18 7.84
N THR A 2 -3.33 -2.88 7.58
CA THR A 2 -3.94 -2.30 6.37
C THR A 2 -2.96 -2.29 5.19
N GLY A 3 -3.46 -2.04 3.98
CA GLY A 3 -2.63 -1.86 2.79
C GLY A 3 -1.64 -0.69 2.93
N GLU A 4 -2.06 0.43 3.52
CA GLU A 4 -1.22 1.59 3.79
C GLU A 4 -0.12 1.26 4.81
N GLN A 5 -0.45 0.51 5.86
CA GLN A 5 0.53 0.05 6.84
C GLN A 5 1.58 -0.87 6.21
N LEU A 6 1.18 -1.74 5.28
CA LEU A 6 2.10 -2.58 4.51
C LEU A 6 3.03 -1.73 3.64
N VAL A 7 2.49 -0.74 2.93
CA VAL A 7 3.29 0.20 2.11
C VAL A 7 4.25 1.01 2.98
N ALA A 8 3.78 1.56 4.10
CA ALA A 8 4.61 2.32 5.04
C ALA A 8 5.75 1.46 5.61
N PHE A 9 5.45 0.20 5.97
CA PHE A 9 6.47 -0.76 6.37
C PHE A 9 7.50 -0.96 5.26
N ALA A 10 7.06 -1.24 4.03
CA ALA A 10 7.96 -1.49 2.91
C ALA A 10 8.84 -0.27 2.56
N ARG A 11 8.29 0.95 2.63
CA ARG A 11 9.04 2.21 2.49
C ARG A 11 10.12 2.35 3.56
N SER A 12 9.85 1.93 4.79
CA SER A 12 10.87 1.93 5.86
C SER A 12 12.04 0.98 5.59
N LYS A 13 11.92 0.07 4.60
CA LYS A 13 12.94 -0.93 4.25
C LYS A 13 13.69 -0.61 2.96
N LEU A 14 13.44 0.53 2.32
CA LEU A 14 14.15 0.93 1.10
C LEU A 14 15.68 0.84 1.31
N GLY A 15 16.38 0.28 0.33
CA GLY A 15 17.82 0.02 0.39
C GLY A 15 18.23 -1.25 1.13
N THR A 16 17.31 -1.97 1.77
CA THR A 16 17.63 -3.26 2.42
C THR A 16 18.16 -4.24 1.35
N PRO A 17 19.35 -4.85 1.55
CA PRO A 17 19.93 -5.78 0.59
C PRO A 17 19.04 -6.99 0.32
N TYR A 18 19.00 -7.39 -0.95
CA TYR A 18 18.34 -8.63 -1.34
C TYR A 18 19.26 -9.83 -1.23
N VAL A 19 18.77 -10.93 -0.66
CA VAL A 19 19.37 -12.28 -0.79
C VAL A 19 18.23 -13.30 -0.87
N TYR A 20 18.27 -14.21 -1.85
CA TYR A 20 17.21 -15.19 -2.08
C TYR A 20 17.01 -16.10 -0.85
N GLY A 21 15.77 -16.22 -0.38
CA GLY A 21 15.39 -17.02 0.80
C GLY A 21 15.32 -16.24 2.11
N MET A 22 15.98 -15.07 2.21
CA MET A 22 16.02 -14.26 3.43
C MET A 22 14.68 -13.58 3.74
N LYS A 23 14.37 -13.38 5.02
CA LYS A 23 13.05 -12.88 5.49
C LYS A 23 13.15 -11.75 6.50
N GLY A 24 14.00 -10.76 6.22
CA GLY A 24 14.10 -9.56 7.06
C GLY A 24 14.88 -9.77 8.35
N THR A 25 15.94 -10.58 8.28
CA THR A 25 16.83 -10.87 9.41
C THR A 25 18.28 -10.61 9.03
N VAL A 26 19.15 -10.46 10.03
CA VAL A 26 20.59 -10.36 9.80
C VAL A 26 21.09 -11.67 9.19
N MET A 27 21.74 -11.58 8.03
CA MET A 27 22.34 -12.76 7.39
C MET A 27 23.65 -13.12 8.09
N SER A 28 23.72 -14.29 8.71
CA SER A 28 24.99 -14.86 9.19
C SER A 28 25.74 -15.57 8.06
N GLN A 29 27.02 -15.88 8.28
CA GLN A 29 27.78 -16.74 7.36
C GLN A 29 27.12 -18.11 7.17
N ALA A 30 26.59 -18.68 8.26
CA ALA A 30 25.87 -19.96 8.22
C ALA A 30 24.60 -19.87 7.36
N ASN A 31 23.84 -18.76 7.47
CA ASN A 31 22.67 -18.52 6.62
C ASN A 31 23.07 -18.44 5.15
N PHE A 32 24.12 -17.69 4.82
CA PHE A 32 24.61 -17.58 3.43
C PHE A 32 25.01 -18.95 2.86
N ASN A 33 25.86 -19.70 3.58
CA ASN A 33 26.30 -21.03 3.15
C ASN A 33 25.11 -21.99 2.97
N TYR A 34 24.16 -21.97 3.90
CA TYR A 34 22.95 -22.78 3.84
C TYR A 34 22.09 -22.44 2.61
N LEU A 35 21.78 -21.16 2.41
CA LEU A 35 20.95 -20.70 1.30
C LEU A 35 21.62 -20.98 -0.05
N GLN A 36 22.92 -20.75 -0.16
CA GLN A 36 23.67 -21.05 -1.38
C GLN A 36 23.76 -22.55 -1.65
N GLY A 37 23.91 -23.39 -0.62
CA GLY A 37 23.85 -24.84 -0.77
C GLY A 37 22.47 -25.34 -1.22
N LEU A 38 21.40 -24.73 -0.70
CA LEU A 38 20.02 -25.12 -1.02
C LEU A 38 19.56 -24.67 -2.41
N PHE A 39 19.87 -23.42 -2.78
CA PHE A 39 19.34 -22.79 -4.00
C PHE A 39 20.37 -22.65 -5.13
N GLY A 40 21.64 -22.89 -4.83
CA GLY A 40 22.74 -22.78 -5.77
C GLY A 40 23.16 -21.35 -6.09
N VAL A 41 24.34 -21.22 -6.70
CA VAL A 41 24.99 -19.95 -7.04
C VAL A 41 24.22 -19.08 -8.03
N LYS A 42 23.22 -19.64 -8.73
CA LYS A 42 22.39 -18.90 -9.69
C LYS A 42 21.34 -18.02 -9.01
N LEU A 43 20.90 -18.40 -7.81
CA LEU A 43 19.90 -17.67 -7.02
C LEU A 43 20.53 -16.93 -5.83
N VAL A 44 21.59 -17.48 -5.25
CA VAL A 44 22.38 -16.86 -4.17
C VAL A 44 23.80 -16.68 -4.66
N TRP A 45 24.12 -15.48 -5.12
CA TRP A 45 25.38 -15.21 -5.83
C TRP A 45 26.55 -15.20 -4.86
N ASN A 46 27.76 -15.53 -5.32
CA ASN A 46 28.97 -15.40 -4.50
C ASN A 46 29.15 -13.98 -3.97
N SER A 47 28.75 -12.98 -4.75
CA SER A 47 28.81 -11.58 -4.34
C SER A 47 27.79 -11.21 -3.24
N ASP A 48 26.85 -12.09 -2.89
CA ASP A 48 25.93 -11.90 -1.77
C ASP A 48 26.61 -12.12 -0.41
N GLU A 49 27.73 -12.84 -0.36
CA GLU A 49 28.49 -13.07 0.87
C GLU A 49 28.91 -11.75 1.56
N LYS A 50 29.21 -10.69 0.77
CA LYS A 50 29.52 -9.34 1.28
C LYS A 50 28.36 -8.68 2.06
N LYS A 51 27.17 -9.28 2.04
CA LYS A 51 25.98 -8.82 2.76
C LYS A 51 25.83 -9.51 4.11
N VAL A 52 26.70 -10.45 4.47
CA VAL A 52 26.78 -11.03 5.82
C VAL A 52 26.92 -9.90 6.86
N GLY A 53 26.21 -10.03 7.96
CA GLY A 53 26.11 -9.00 9.01
C GLY A 53 25.08 -7.90 8.72
N LYS A 54 24.46 -7.88 7.53
CA LYS A 54 23.37 -6.94 7.20
C LYS A 54 22.02 -7.64 7.26
N VAL A 55 20.98 -6.87 7.56
CA VAL A 55 19.60 -7.33 7.38
C VAL A 55 19.36 -7.56 5.89
N CYS A 56 18.94 -8.78 5.53
CA CYS A 56 18.68 -9.16 4.15
C CYS A 56 17.25 -9.70 3.99
N VAL A 57 16.71 -9.59 2.77
CA VAL A 57 15.32 -9.97 2.49
C VAL A 57 15.12 -10.39 1.03
N ASP A 58 14.24 -11.33 0.75
CA ASP A 58 13.76 -11.62 -0.61
C ASP A 58 12.39 -10.97 -0.90
N CYS A 59 11.88 -11.10 -2.12
CA CYS A 59 10.63 -10.45 -2.52
C CYS A 59 9.43 -10.85 -1.64
N SER A 60 9.22 -12.15 -1.41
CA SER A 60 8.18 -12.67 -0.53
C SER A 60 8.51 -12.51 0.95
N GLY A 61 9.81 -12.49 1.28
CA GLY A 61 10.34 -12.23 2.60
C GLY A 61 10.01 -10.83 3.10
N LEU A 62 9.92 -9.84 2.21
CA LEU A 62 9.51 -8.48 2.57
C LEU A 62 8.05 -8.46 3.05
N ILE A 63 7.17 -9.19 2.36
CA ILE A 63 5.77 -9.36 2.77
C ILE A 63 5.71 -10.13 4.10
N SER A 64 6.45 -11.23 4.20
CA SER A 64 6.51 -12.07 5.40
C SER A 64 7.00 -11.29 6.62
N TRP A 65 7.97 -10.38 6.42
CA TRP A 65 8.51 -9.54 7.49
C TRP A 65 7.48 -8.53 8.00
N ALA A 66 6.65 -7.99 7.11
CA ALA A 66 5.60 -7.05 7.49
C ALA A 66 4.43 -7.75 8.21
N THR A 67 4.03 -8.92 7.73
CA THR A 67 2.77 -9.56 8.14
C THR A 67 2.95 -10.65 9.19
N GLY A 68 4.17 -11.15 9.38
CA GLY A 68 4.45 -12.34 10.20
C GLY A 68 4.03 -13.66 9.55
N ILE A 69 3.50 -13.64 8.32
CA ILE A 69 3.01 -14.82 7.61
C ILE A 69 4.03 -15.24 6.56
N VAL A 70 4.63 -16.42 6.73
CA VAL A 70 5.66 -16.93 5.82
C VAL A 70 5.02 -17.66 4.64
N LEU A 71 5.03 -17.02 3.46
CA LEU A 71 4.59 -17.60 2.20
C LEU A 71 5.61 -17.30 1.10
N SER A 72 5.82 -18.25 0.18
CA SER A 72 6.56 -18.00 -1.05
C SER A 72 5.75 -17.16 -2.04
N SER A 73 6.41 -16.59 -3.05
CA SER A 73 5.73 -15.88 -4.14
C SER A 73 4.64 -16.75 -4.81
N ALA A 74 4.90 -18.04 -5.02
CA ALA A 74 3.91 -18.96 -5.59
C ALA A 74 2.72 -19.18 -4.64
N GLN A 75 2.98 -19.38 -3.35
CA GLN A 75 1.93 -19.58 -2.35
C GLN A 75 1.07 -18.32 -2.15
N LEU A 76 1.66 -17.11 -2.25
CA LEU A 76 0.91 -15.86 -2.24
C LEU A 76 -0.09 -15.81 -3.40
N PHE A 77 0.36 -16.17 -4.61
CA PHE A 77 -0.54 -16.26 -5.77
C PHE A 77 -1.62 -17.31 -5.59
N GLU A 78 -1.29 -18.50 -5.08
CA GLU A 78 -2.26 -19.58 -4.84
C GLU A 78 -3.33 -19.17 -3.84
N LYS A 79 -2.93 -18.59 -2.69
CA LYS A 79 -3.79 -18.24 -1.56
C LYS A 79 -4.51 -16.90 -1.67
N ALA A 80 -4.20 -16.08 -2.67
CA ALA A 80 -4.87 -14.81 -2.87
C ALA A 80 -6.38 -15.01 -3.04
N VAL A 81 -7.17 -14.27 -2.26
CA VAL A 81 -8.65 -14.30 -2.32
C VAL A 81 -9.19 -13.61 -3.57
N ARG A 82 -8.37 -12.75 -4.18
CA ARG A 82 -8.66 -12.11 -5.47
C ARG A 82 -7.38 -12.05 -6.31
N LYS A 83 -7.52 -12.36 -7.60
CA LYS A 83 -6.44 -12.36 -8.59
C LYS A 83 -6.96 -11.69 -9.84
N GLU A 84 -6.30 -10.62 -10.27
CA GLU A 84 -6.81 -9.76 -11.33
C GLU A 84 -5.68 -9.42 -12.30
N PRO A 85 -5.96 -9.26 -13.61
CA PRO A 85 -4.91 -8.93 -14.58
C PRO A 85 -4.21 -7.60 -14.25
N ILE A 86 -2.89 -7.53 -14.46
CA ILE A 86 -2.13 -6.30 -14.18
C ILE A 86 -2.66 -5.07 -14.95
N GLY A 87 -3.28 -5.28 -16.11
CA GLY A 87 -3.88 -4.21 -16.92
C GLY A 87 -5.02 -3.48 -16.22
N THR A 88 -5.59 -4.06 -15.15
CA THR A 88 -6.63 -3.42 -14.31
C THR A 88 -6.07 -2.75 -13.05
N ILE A 89 -4.74 -2.55 -12.94
CA ILE A 89 -4.08 -2.00 -11.74
C ILE A 89 -4.68 -0.70 -11.21
N LYS A 90 -5.28 0.14 -12.08
CA LYS A 90 -6.00 1.36 -11.68
C LYS A 90 -7.15 1.12 -10.71
N ASN A 91 -7.66 -0.11 -10.63
CA ASN A 91 -8.72 -0.53 -9.72
C ASN A 91 -8.19 -1.18 -8.44
N ALA A 92 -6.88 -1.43 -8.35
CA ALA A 92 -6.29 -2.10 -7.20
C ALA A 92 -6.18 -1.12 -6.02
N PRO A 93 -6.51 -1.56 -4.78
CA PRO A 93 -6.28 -0.75 -3.59
C PRO A 93 -4.78 -0.63 -3.28
N ILE A 94 -4.41 0.39 -2.51
CA ILE A 94 -3.05 0.54 -1.97
C ILE A 94 -2.70 -0.71 -1.16
N GLY A 95 -1.45 -1.18 -1.29
CA GLY A 95 -0.99 -2.39 -0.60
C GLY A 95 -1.40 -3.70 -1.28
N ALA A 96 -2.19 -3.68 -2.37
CA ALA A 96 -2.40 -4.87 -3.19
C ALA A 96 -1.04 -5.44 -3.63
N LEU A 97 -0.89 -6.76 -3.65
CA LEU A 97 0.37 -7.34 -4.13
C LEU A 97 0.39 -7.32 -5.65
N VAL A 98 1.52 -7.01 -6.26
CA VAL A 98 1.73 -7.16 -7.72
C VAL A 98 2.60 -8.40 -7.95
N TRP A 99 2.26 -9.22 -8.94
CA TRP A 99 2.80 -10.57 -9.03
C TRP A 99 3.07 -11.02 -10.48
N LYS A 100 4.16 -11.77 -10.65
CA LYS A 100 4.44 -12.64 -11.79
C LYS A 100 5.08 -13.93 -11.28
N SER A 101 5.14 -14.96 -12.11
CA SER A 101 5.81 -16.21 -11.74
C SER A 101 7.23 -15.94 -11.22
N GLY A 102 7.48 -16.36 -9.97
CA GLY A 102 8.75 -16.19 -9.28
C GLY A 102 8.99 -14.84 -8.58
N HIS A 103 8.07 -13.86 -8.65
CA HIS A 103 8.33 -12.52 -8.10
C HIS A 103 7.05 -11.78 -7.64
N VAL A 104 7.17 -11.05 -6.53
CA VAL A 104 6.06 -10.32 -5.90
C VAL A 104 6.53 -8.95 -5.40
N GLY A 105 5.65 -7.96 -5.47
CA GLY A 105 5.83 -6.63 -4.91
C GLY A 105 4.54 -6.10 -4.28
N ILE A 106 4.57 -4.86 -3.82
CA ILE A 106 3.47 -4.16 -3.16
C ILE A 106 3.12 -2.93 -4.00
N TYR A 107 1.88 -2.84 -4.47
CA TYR A 107 1.39 -1.65 -5.15
C TYR A 107 1.29 -0.46 -4.19
N THR A 108 1.82 0.69 -4.61
CA THR A 108 1.95 1.90 -3.76
C THR A 108 1.10 3.07 -4.22
N GLY A 109 0.30 2.89 -5.28
CA GLY A 109 -0.57 3.92 -5.83
C GLY A 109 -0.06 4.54 -7.13
N LEU A 110 -0.67 5.67 -7.50
CA LEU A 110 -0.33 6.45 -8.68
C LEU A 110 0.47 7.69 -8.28
N VAL A 111 1.56 7.96 -9.00
CA VAL A 111 2.30 9.24 -8.95
C VAL A 111 2.22 9.86 -10.34
N GLY A 112 1.46 10.94 -10.49
CA GLY A 112 1.25 11.58 -11.80
C GLY A 112 0.70 10.61 -12.87
N ASN A 113 -0.32 9.82 -12.52
CA ASN A 113 -0.91 8.74 -13.33
C ASN A 113 0.00 7.54 -13.64
N VAL A 114 1.23 7.50 -13.11
CA VAL A 114 2.11 6.34 -13.26
C VAL A 114 1.94 5.43 -12.04
N PRO A 115 1.62 4.13 -12.21
CA PRO A 115 1.55 3.19 -11.10
C PRO A 115 2.95 2.82 -10.58
N TYR A 116 3.12 2.77 -9.26
CA TYR A 116 4.38 2.41 -8.59
C TYR A 116 4.24 1.17 -7.73
N TYR A 117 5.35 0.48 -7.49
CA TYR A 117 5.43 -0.63 -6.54
C TYR A 117 6.71 -0.59 -5.72
N ILE A 118 6.69 -1.26 -4.58
CA ILE A 118 7.87 -1.60 -3.78
C ILE A 118 8.10 -3.10 -3.79
N ALA A 119 9.32 -3.54 -4.03
CA ALA A 119 9.72 -4.92 -3.87
C ALA A 119 11.21 -5.04 -3.58
N ALA A 120 11.61 -6.22 -3.07
CA ALA A 120 13.00 -6.63 -3.04
C ALA A 120 13.36 -7.26 -4.41
N ASP A 121 13.96 -6.46 -5.30
CA ASP A 121 14.06 -6.73 -6.75
C ASP A 121 15.33 -7.50 -7.16
N GLY A 122 15.78 -8.42 -6.32
CA GLY A 122 16.99 -9.19 -6.62
C GLY A 122 18.28 -8.52 -6.14
N SER A 123 19.36 -9.31 -6.19
CA SER A 123 20.62 -9.02 -5.52
C SER A 123 21.25 -7.66 -5.87
N ALA A 124 21.09 -7.21 -7.12
CA ALA A 124 21.66 -5.97 -7.61
C ALA A 124 20.94 -4.70 -7.09
N TYR A 125 19.68 -4.81 -6.68
CA TYR A 125 18.84 -3.65 -6.37
C TYR A 125 18.46 -3.56 -4.89
N GLY A 126 18.19 -4.69 -4.23
CA GLY A 126 17.59 -4.66 -2.90
C GLY A 126 16.13 -4.20 -2.93
N VAL A 127 15.66 -3.68 -1.80
CA VAL A 127 14.32 -3.08 -1.69
C VAL A 127 14.30 -1.70 -2.34
N ARG A 128 13.42 -1.49 -3.32
CA ARG A 128 13.27 -0.21 -4.02
C ARG A 128 11.80 0.09 -4.35
N GLU A 129 11.49 1.37 -4.52
CA GLU A 129 10.21 1.87 -5.02
C GLU A 129 10.41 2.39 -6.44
N VAL A 130 9.73 1.82 -7.43
CA VAL A 130 9.91 2.17 -8.84
C VAL A 130 8.59 2.07 -9.62
N PRO A 131 8.50 2.70 -10.81
CA PRO A 131 7.35 2.53 -11.68
C PRO A 131 7.08 1.05 -11.99
N LEU A 132 5.81 0.67 -12.06
CA LEU A 132 5.37 -0.69 -12.38
C LEU A 132 5.95 -1.21 -13.71
N SER A 133 6.23 -0.32 -14.65
CA SER A 133 6.87 -0.61 -15.94
C SER A 133 8.32 -1.13 -15.83
N GLN A 134 8.97 -0.99 -14.68
CA GLN A 134 10.29 -1.58 -14.41
C GLN A 134 10.23 -3.10 -14.19
N ASN A 135 9.03 -3.68 -14.19
CA ASN A 135 8.82 -5.12 -14.09
C ASN A 135 7.71 -5.58 -15.04
N SER A 136 7.62 -6.89 -15.23
CA SER A 136 6.62 -7.54 -16.07
C SER A 136 5.59 -8.31 -15.23
N PHE A 137 5.05 -7.64 -14.21
CA PHE A 137 3.97 -8.22 -13.40
C PHE A 137 2.78 -8.59 -14.29
N THR A 138 2.11 -9.71 -13.99
CA THR A 138 0.98 -10.21 -14.78
C THR A 138 -0.34 -10.07 -14.04
N HIS A 139 -0.30 -10.02 -12.71
CA HIS A 139 -1.49 -9.91 -11.87
C HIS A 139 -1.28 -8.94 -10.71
N TRP A 140 -2.38 -8.45 -10.16
CA TRP A 140 -2.43 -7.96 -8.79
C TRP A 140 -3.33 -8.86 -7.94
N LEU A 141 -3.03 -8.92 -6.64
CA LEU A 141 -3.58 -9.88 -5.70
C LEU A 141 -4.06 -9.19 -4.43
N LEU A 142 -5.15 -9.71 -3.85
CA LEU A 142 -5.58 -9.38 -2.50
C LEU A 142 -5.42 -10.59 -1.58
N MET A 143 -4.91 -10.35 -0.38
CA MET A 143 -4.75 -11.36 0.66
C MET A 143 -5.80 -11.16 1.76
N GLU A 144 -6.39 -12.24 2.24
CA GLU A 144 -7.43 -12.21 3.29
C GLU A 144 -7.00 -11.48 4.56
N TYR A 145 -5.71 -11.58 4.91
CA TYR A 145 -5.15 -11.04 6.14
C TYR A 145 -4.68 -9.57 6.04
N ILE A 146 -4.87 -8.92 4.88
CA ILE A 146 -4.59 -7.49 4.70
C ILE A 146 -5.94 -6.78 4.56
N ASN A 147 -6.14 -5.74 5.38
CA ASN A 147 -7.32 -4.89 5.23
C ASN A 147 -7.07 -3.88 4.10
N TYR A 148 -7.92 -3.92 3.07
CA TYR A 148 -7.89 -3.02 1.92
C TYR A 148 -9.07 -2.05 1.88
N ASP A 149 -9.92 -2.08 2.92
CA ASP A 149 -10.97 -1.11 3.05
C ASP A 149 -10.32 0.26 3.10
N LYS A 150 -10.77 1.13 2.20
CA LYS A 150 -10.38 2.52 2.22
C LYS A 150 -10.79 3.04 3.60
N GLU A 151 -9.82 3.38 4.46
CA GLU A 151 -10.06 4.53 5.31
C GLU A 151 -10.37 5.62 4.29
N ASP A 152 -11.64 6.04 4.22
CA ASP A 152 -12.02 7.22 3.45
C ASP A 152 -11.06 8.31 3.90
N ASP A 153 -10.03 8.58 3.10
CA ASP A 153 -9.31 9.84 3.15
C ASP A 153 -10.43 10.87 3.26
N GLU A 154 -10.45 11.70 4.31
CA GLU A 154 -11.50 12.69 4.51
C GLU A 154 -11.40 13.71 3.38
N VAL A 155 -11.91 13.36 2.20
CA VAL A 155 -11.91 14.20 1.01
C VAL A 155 -13.11 15.12 1.14
N VAL A 156 -12.82 16.41 1.21
CA VAL A 156 -13.84 17.43 1.01
C VAL A 156 -14.25 17.37 -0.45
N THR A 157 -15.45 16.87 -0.73
CA THR A 157 -16.06 16.88 -2.06
C THR A 157 -17.11 17.97 -2.16
N ARG A 158 -17.32 18.51 -3.36
CA ARG A 158 -18.37 19.49 -3.65
C ARG A 158 -19.57 18.77 -4.25
N GLU A 159 -20.63 18.64 -3.48
CA GLU A 159 -21.81 17.86 -3.90
C GLU A 159 -23.10 18.63 -3.59
N LYS A 160 -24.22 18.10 -4.08
CA LYS A 160 -25.55 18.66 -3.84
C LYS A 160 -26.20 18.04 -2.60
N ILE A 161 -26.80 18.89 -1.77
CA ILE A 161 -27.77 18.49 -0.75
C ILE A 161 -29.12 19.16 -1.01
N ILE A 162 -30.20 18.59 -0.45
CA ILE A 162 -31.55 19.12 -0.59
C ILE A 162 -31.99 19.71 0.74
N VAL A 163 -32.29 21.01 0.74
CA VAL A 163 -32.82 21.75 1.89
C VAL A 163 -34.15 22.36 1.49
N ASP A 164 -35.24 21.99 2.19
CA ASP A 164 -36.61 22.45 1.88
C ASP A 164 -37.00 22.29 0.40
N GLY A 165 -36.60 21.16 -0.20
CA GLY A 165 -36.87 20.85 -1.61
C GLY A 165 -35.99 21.59 -2.63
N LYS A 166 -35.02 22.39 -2.19
CA LYS A 166 -34.06 23.09 -3.05
C LYS A 166 -32.69 22.42 -3.01
N GLU A 167 -32.11 22.20 -4.18
CA GLU A 167 -30.72 21.74 -4.30
C GLU A 167 -29.76 22.89 -4.00
N ILE A 168 -28.81 22.64 -3.10
CA ILE A 168 -27.70 23.55 -2.81
C ILE A 168 -26.38 22.78 -2.91
N VAL A 169 -25.32 23.44 -3.37
CA VAL A 169 -23.99 22.85 -3.46
C VAL A 169 -23.20 23.17 -2.20
N VAL A 170 -22.63 22.15 -1.56
CA VAL A 170 -21.89 22.28 -0.30
C VAL A 170 -20.57 21.50 -0.34
N ASP A 171 -19.62 21.95 0.46
CA ASP A 171 -18.45 21.15 0.81
C ASP A 171 -18.87 20.06 1.82
N LEU A 172 -18.75 18.78 1.45
CA LEU A 172 -19.05 17.63 2.33
C LEU A 172 -17.87 16.68 2.51
N ILE A 173 -17.92 15.94 3.62
CA ILE A 173 -17.14 14.71 3.84
C ILE A 173 -18.13 13.59 4.10
N PHE A 174 -18.06 12.49 3.35
CA PHE A 174 -18.81 11.27 3.66
C PHE A 174 -17.89 10.34 4.45
N LYS A 175 -18.30 9.96 5.66
CA LYS A 175 -17.52 9.08 6.52
C LYS A 175 -18.45 8.19 7.34
N ASN A 176 -18.24 6.88 7.28
CA ASN A 176 -19.01 5.88 8.04
C ASN A 176 -20.53 6.03 7.86
N GLY A 177 -21.00 6.23 6.62
CA GLY A 177 -22.43 6.43 6.34
C GLY A 177 -22.97 7.80 6.79
N THR A 178 -22.11 8.71 7.26
CA THR A 178 -22.49 10.03 7.78
C THR A 178 -21.95 11.13 6.88
N ASN A 179 -22.82 12.08 6.50
CA ASN A 179 -22.42 13.31 5.79
C ASN A 179 -22.05 14.40 6.81
N TYR A 180 -20.80 14.85 6.77
CA TYR A 180 -20.32 16.02 7.50
C TYR A 180 -20.28 17.21 6.54
N VAL A 181 -21.06 18.23 6.83
CA VAL A 181 -21.22 19.39 5.93
C VAL A 181 -20.64 20.64 6.58
N LYS A 182 -20.00 21.48 5.78
CA LYS A 182 -19.50 22.78 6.24
C LYS A 182 -20.65 23.66 6.72
N ILE A 183 -20.63 23.97 8.01
CA ILE A 183 -21.73 24.66 8.70
C ILE A 183 -22.07 26.04 8.13
N ARG A 184 -21.11 26.71 7.46
CA ARG A 184 -21.34 28.00 6.80
C ARG A 184 -22.25 27.86 5.58
N ASP A 185 -22.02 26.83 4.76
CA ASP A 185 -22.81 26.57 3.55
C ASP A 185 -24.27 26.23 3.94
N LEU A 186 -24.45 25.44 5.00
CA LEU A 186 -25.77 25.17 5.59
C LEU A 186 -26.42 26.42 6.21
N GLY A 187 -25.64 27.23 6.92
CA GLY A 187 -26.14 28.46 7.55
C GLY A 187 -26.71 29.42 6.53
N ASP A 188 -26.01 29.67 5.42
CA ASP A 188 -26.51 30.55 4.37
C ASP A 188 -27.78 30.02 3.71
N ALA A 189 -27.87 28.72 3.46
CA ALA A 189 -29.06 28.09 2.89
C ALA A 189 -30.28 28.12 3.84
N LEU A 190 -30.05 27.99 5.14
CA LEU A 190 -31.10 27.98 6.17
C LEU A 190 -31.44 29.38 6.72
N GLY A 191 -30.81 30.44 6.20
CA GLY A 191 -31.06 31.82 6.63
C GLY A 191 -30.44 32.17 7.98
N TYR A 192 -29.29 31.59 8.32
CA TYR A 192 -28.51 31.90 9.51
C TYR A 192 -27.21 32.60 9.16
N ALA A 193 -26.85 33.62 9.95
CA ALA A 193 -25.50 34.12 10.05
C ALA A 193 -24.67 33.18 10.94
N VAL A 194 -23.53 32.72 10.43
CA VAL A 194 -22.63 31.82 11.15
C VAL A 194 -21.37 32.56 11.59
N SER A 195 -21.18 32.68 12.90
CA SER A 195 -19.98 33.22 13.55
C SER A 195 -19.32 32.16 14.44
N SER A 196 -18.32 32.55 15.23
CA SER A 196 -17.56 31.61 16.08
C SER A 196 -17.18 32.24 17.42
N LYS A 197 -17.31 31.47 18.51
CA LYS A 197 -16.73 31.76 19.82
C LYS A 197 -15.63 30.72 20.10
N GLY A 198 -14.41 31.03 19.70
CA GLY A 198 -13.31 30.06 19.69
C GLY A 198 -13.59 28.94 18.67
N LYS A 199 -13.55 27.67 19.12
CA LYS A 199 -13.87 26.50 18.29
C LYS A 199 -15.38 26.22 18.17
N THR A 200 -16.23 26.95 18.89
CA THR A 200 -17.67 26.74 18.89
C THR A 200 -18.33 27.62 17.82
N PRO A 201 -18.96 27.05 16.77
CA PRO A 201 -19.75 27.83 15.82
C PRO A 201 -21.03 28.37 16.49
N VAL A 202 -21.41 29.59 16.15
CA VAL A 202 -22.60 30.28 16.67
C VAL A 202 -23.50 30.66 15.49
N LEU A 203 -24.76 30.20 15.52
CA LEU A 203 -25.74 30.48 14.48
C LEU A 203 -26.76 31.50 15.00
N GLN A 204 -27.02 32.55 14.23
CA GLN A 204 -28.04 33.56 14.51
C GLN A 204 -28.95 33.70 13.29
N LYS A 205 -30.27 33.67 13.50
CA LYS A 205 -31.22 33.82 12.41
C LYS A 205 -31.10 35.21 11.79
N LYS A 206 -31.02 35.29 10.46
CA LYS A 206 -31.04 36.55 9.70
C LYS A 206 -32.41 37.20 9.77
#